data_AF-A0A835FV09-F1
#
_entry.id   AF-A0A835FV09-F1
#
_cell.length_a   1.000
_cell.length_b   1.000
_cell.length_c   1.000
_cell.angle_alpha   90.00
_cell.angle_beta   90.00
_cell.angle_gamma   90.00
#
_symmetry.space_group_name_H-M   'P 1'
#
loop_
_entity.id
_entity.type
_entity.pdbx_description
1 polymer ?
#
loop_
_entity_poly.entity_id
_entity_poly.type
_entity_poly.pdbx_seq_one_letter_code
_entity_poly.pdbx_strand_id
1 'polypeptide(L)'
;MRKPTPAHRRRWTRALLLALPLLSLPILYAALGAARSPRDGPRIRRLLRALYHPWNCYLVGVAGEDERADLEAFVRGQEALRRYGNVRVAAAAEWGAVSPRGPTELAATLHAASVLLREFEGWSWFINLSASDYPLMPQDGKNSAR
;
A
#
# COMPACT_ATOMS: atom_id res chain seq x y z
N MET A 1 -16.18 -55.29 -19.53
CA MET A 1 -15.60 -53.93 -19.67
C MET A 1 -16.56 -52.90 -19.08
N ARG A 2 -16.24 -52.28 -17.95
CA ARG A 2 -17.03 -51.17 -17.36
C ARG A 2 -16.17 -49.90 -17.41
N LYS A 3 -16.65 -48.84 -18.06
CA LYS A 3 -15.99 -47.53 -18.06
C LYS A 3 -16.26 -46.83 -16.71
N PRO A 4 -15.26 -46.25 -16.04
CA PRO A 4 -15.50 -45.51 -14.80
C PRO A 4 -16.07 -44.12 -15.08
N THR A 5 -17.06 -43.71 -14.29
CA THR A 5 -17.74 -42.40 -14.30
C THR A 5 -16.83 -41.27 -13.78
N PRO A 6 -16.87 -40.05 -14.35
CA PRO A 6 -15.94 -38.97 -14.00
C PRO A 6 -16.49 -38.12 -12.83
N ALA A 7 -16.54 -38.68 -11.62
CA ALA A 7 -16.98 -37.95 -10.43
C ALA A 7 -15.81 -37.34 -9.60
N HIS A 8 -14.62 -37.23 -10.20
CA HIS A 8 -13.38 -36.83 -9.50
C HIS A 8 -12.63 -35.66 -10.18
N ARG A 9 -13.36 -34.72 -10.81
CA ARG A 9 -12.75 -33.52 -11.44
C ARG A 9 -13.19 -32.20 -10.80
N ARG A 10 -13.84 -32.22 -9.64
CA ARG A 10 -14.37 -30.99 -9.00
C ARG A 10 -13.84 -30.67 -7.60
N ARG A 11 -13.17 -31.61 -6.93
CA ARG A 11 -12.59 -31.38 -5.59
C ARG A 11 -11.25 -30.62 -5.66
N TRP A 12 -10.42 -30.96 -6.65
CA TRP A 12 -9.12 -30.32 -6.86
C TRP A 12 -9.24 -28.86 -7.27
N THR A 13 -10.25 -28.48 -8.04
CA THR A 13 -10.46 -27.08 -8.45
C THR A 13 -10.80 -26.16 -7.28
N ARG A 14 -11.58 -26.63 -6.30
CA ARG A 14 -11.82 -25.86 -5.06
C ARG A 14 -10.58 -25.77 -4.18
N ALA A 15 -9.79 -26.84 -4.07
CA ALA A 15 -8.52 -26.82 -3.33
C ALA A 15 -7.48 -25.90 -4.01
N LEU A 16 -7.43 -25.87 -5.35
CA LEU A 16 -6.55 -24.98 -6.11
C LEU A 16 -6.98 -23.51 -5.97
N LEU A 17 -8.29 -23.23 -6.02
CA LEU A 17 -8.83 -21.87 -5.84
C LEU A 17 -8.67 -21.35 -4.39
N LEU A 18 -8.72 -22.25 -3.40
CA LEU A 18 -8.43 -21.92 -2.00
C LEU A 18 -6.93 -21.83 -1.69
N ALA A 19 -6.08 -22.43 -2.52
CA ALA A 19 -4.61 -22.34 -2.43
C ALA A 19 -4.02 -21.22 -3.32
N LEU A 20 -4.79 -20.64 -4.25
CA LEU A 20 -4.39 -19.46 -5.02
C LEU A 20 -3.96 -18.25 -4.15
N PRO A 21 -4.58 -17.94 -3.00
CA PRO A 21 -4.09 -16.88 -2.11
C PRO A 21 -2.80 -17.25 -1.35
N LEU A 22 -2.30 -18.49 -1.46
CA LEU A 22 -0.99 -18.88 -0.94
C LEU A 22 0.14 -18.66 -1.97
N LEU A 23 -0.20 -18.37 -3.24
CA LEU A 23 0.72 -17.90 -4.28
C LEU A 23 0.66 -16.38 -4.51
N SER A 24 -0.28 -15.66 -3.88
CA SER A 24 -0.27 -14.20 -3.86
C SER A 24 0.78 -13.72 -2.87
N LEU A 25 1.97 -13.44 -3.41
CA LEU A 25 3.08 -12.74 -2.77
C LEU A 25 2.58 -11.53 -1.96
N PRO A 26 3.24 -11.21 -0.83
CA PRO A 26 2.69 -10.35 0.20
C PRO A 26 2.36 -8.95 -0.34
N ILE A 27 1.08 -8.58 -0.27
CA ILE A 27 0.59 -7.22 -0.48
C ILE A 27 1.13 -6.40 0.70
N LEU A 28 2.22 -5.70 0.43
CA LEU A 28 2.90 -4.82 1.36
C LEU A 28 2.11 -3.51 1.44
N TYR A 29 1.67 -3.12 2.63
CA TYR A 29 1.12 -1.79 2.80
C TYR A 29 2.15 -0.85 3.40
N ALA A 30 2.50 0.21 2.67
CA ALA A 30 3.23 1.31 3.25
C ALA A 30 2.24 2.38 3.72
N ALA A 31 2.09 2.54 5.03
CA ALA A 31 1.58 3.79 5.57
C ALA A 31 2.71 4.81 5.41
N LEU A 32 2.59 5.69 4.42
CA LEU A 32 3.53 6.79 4.21
C LEU A 32 3.17 7.90 5.21
N GLY A 33 3.46 7.61 6.47
CA GLY A 33 2.94 8.29 7.61
C GLY A 33 3.95 9.21 8.27
N ALA A 34 4.09 10.41 7.70
CA ALA A 34 4.20 11.70 8.39
C ALA A 34 5.01 12.64 7.50
N ALA A 35 4.32 13.57 6.84
CA ALA A 35 4.90 14.88 6.66
C ALA A 35 5.19 15.44 8.06
N ARG A 36 6.42 15.29 8.54
CA ARG A 36 6.89 15.82 9.83
C ARG A 36 7.13 17.34 9.70
N SER A 37 7.15 17.86 8.48
CA SER A 37 7.35 19.27 8.16
C SER A 37 6.49 19.69 6.95
N PRO A 38 6.09 20.97 6.83
CA PRO A 38 5.33 21.54 5.69
C PRO A 38 6.01 21.50 4.30
N ARG A 39 6.93 20.56 4.06
CA ARG A 39 7.71 20.42 2.81
C ARG A 39 8.00 18.98 2.44
N ASP A 40 7.31 18.03 3.05
CA ASP A 40 7.55 16.60 2.81
C ASP A 40 6.78 16.07 1.61
N GLY A 41 5.83 16.83 1.04
CA GLY A 41 5.07 16.45 -0.15
C GLY A 41 5.94 15.94 -1.32
N PRO A 42 7.00 16.66 -1.76
CA PRO A 42 7.89 16.17 -2.81
C PRO A 42 8.64 14.87 -2.46
N ARG A 43 9.05 14.70 -1.19
CA ARG A 43 9.74 13.49 -0.73
C ARG A 43 8.81 12.29 -0.72
N ILE A 44 7.58 12.50 -0.27
CA ILE A 44 6.48 11.54 -0.30
C ILE A 44 6.21 11.06 -1.74
N ARG A 45 6.07 11.99 -2.69
CA ARG A 45 5.89 11.63 -4.11
C ARG A 45 7.06 10.82 -4.66
N ARG A 46 8.29 11.20 -4.30
CA ARG A 46 9.50 10.45 -4.71
C ARG A 46 9.49 9.03 -4.13
N LEU A 47 9.15 8.89 -2.85
CA LEU A 47 9.11 7.61 -2.16
C LEU A 47 8.00 6.70 -2.70
N LEU A 48 6.81 7.25 -2.92
CA LEU A 48 5.70 6.52 -3.52
C LEU A 48 6.08 5.96 -4.89
N ARG A 49 6.76 6.74 -5.75
CA ARG A 49 7.24 6.24 -7.04
C ARG A 49 8.26 5.11 -6.91
N ALA A 50 9.16 5.18 -5.93
CA ALA A 50 10.18 4.16 -5.72
C ALA A 50 9.60 2.84 -5.18
N LEU A 51 8.53 2.93 -4.39
CA LEU A 51 7.86 1.79 -3.77
C LEU A 51 6.70 1.24 -4.59
N TYR A 52 6.24 1.96 -5.62
CA TYR A 52 4.97 1.67 -6.28
C TYR A 52 4.98 0.28 -6.93
N HIS A 53 3.97 -0.50 -6.58
CA HIS A 53 3.70 -1.79 -7.17
C HIS A 53 2.18 -1.99 -7.29
N PRO A 54 1.67 -2.53 -8.42
CA PRO A 54 0.23 -2.67 -8.65
C PRO A 54 -0.52 -3.50 -7.61
N TRP A 55 0.20 -4.42 -6.97
CA TRP A 55 -0.35 -5.36 -5.99
C TRP A 55 -0.15 -4.92 -4.54
N ASN A 56 0.35 -3.71 -4.32
CA ASN A 56 0.40 -3.10 -3.00
C ASN A 56 -0.72 -2.09 -2.86
N CYS A 57 -1.04 -1.70 -1.64
CA CYS A 57 -1.88 -0.54 -1.39
C CYS A 57 -1.09 0.49 -0.58
N TYR A 58 -1.48 1.77 -0.66
CA TYR A 58 -0.75 2.86 -0.03
C TYR A 58 -1.70 3.85 0.64
N LEU A 59 -1.41 4.22 1.90
CA LEU A 59 -2.03 5.35 2.58
C LEU A 59 -0.99 6.45 2.59
N VAL A 60 -1.35 7.62 2.06
CA VAL A 60 -0.45 8.76 2.04
C VAL A 60 -1.11 9.91 2.77
N GLY A 61 -0.44 10.40 3.81
CA GLY A 61 -0.92 11.49 4.64
C GLY A 61 0.04 12.67 4.67
N VAL A 62 -0.50 13.88 4.46
CA VAL A 62 0.22 15.15 4.52
C VAL A 62 -0.54 16.13 5.40
N ALA A 63 0.19 16.96 6.15
CA ALA A 63 -0.40 17.87 7.12
C ALA A 63 -0.96 19.17 6.48
N GLY A 64 -0.37 19.63 5.37
CA GLY A 64 -0.81 20.84 4.68
C GLY A 64 -1.95 20.57 3.69
N GLU A 65 -2.96 21.45 3.66
CA GLU A 65 -4.05 21.41 2.67
C GLU A 65 -3.52 21.52 1.24
N ASP A 66 -2.62 22.47 0.98
CA ASP A 66 -2.01 22.66 -0.34
C ASP A 66 -1.18 21.44 -0.76
N GLU A 67 -0.38 20.88 0.16
CA GLU A 67 0.38 19.65 -0.11
C GLU A 67 -0.54 18.46 -0.42
N ARG A 68 -1.72 18.42 0.20
CA ARG A 68 -2.71 17.36 -0.03
C ARG A 68 -3.33 17.52 -1.41
N ALA A 69 -3.75 18.72 -1.78
CA ALA A 69 -4.28 19.02 -3.10
C ALA A 69 -3.24 18.67 -4.19
N ASP A 70 -1.98 19.04 -3.99
CA ASP A 70 -0.86 18.68 -4.87
C ASP A 70 -0.64 17.17 -4.99
N LEU A 71 -0.75 16.46 -3.87
CA LEU A 71 -0.60 15.00 -3.84
C LEU A 71 -1.77 14.29 -4.53
N GLU A 72 -3.00 14.75 -4.32
CA GLU A 72 -4.17 14.25 -5.03
C GLU A 72 -4.05 14.49 -6.54
N ALA A 73 -3.63 15.68 -6.95
CA ALA A 73 -3.37 16.01 -8.35
C ALA A 73 -2.28 15.09 -8.94
N PHE A 74 -1.22 14.83 -8.17
CA PHE A 74 -0.17 13.90 -8.56
C PHE A 74 -0.70 12.46 -8.75
N VAL A 75 -1.49 11.96 -7.80
CA VAL A 75 -2.07 10.61 -7.87
C VAL A 75 -3.02 10.47 -9.07
N ARG A 76 -3.87 11.48 -9.32
CA ARG A 76 -4.77 11.51 -10.48
C ARG A 76 -4.02 11.62 -11.81
N GLY A 77 -2.90 12.34 -11.83
CA GLY A 77 -2.08 12.57 -13.01
C GLY A 77 -1.23 11.36 -13.45
N GLN A 78 -0.96 10.40 -12.57
CA GLN A 78 -0.21 9.20 -12.93
C GLN A 78 -1.12 8.06 -13.39
N GLU A 79 -0.93 7.61 -14.63
CA GLU A 79 -1.75 6.55 -15.23
C GLU A 79 -1.74 5.26 -14.39
N ALA A 80 -0.57 4.84 -13.92
CA ALA A 80 -0.45 3.64 -13.10
C ALA A 80 -1.28 3.75 -11.81
N LEU A 81 -1.11 4.84 -11.05
CA LEU A 81 -1.82 5.06 -9.78
C LEU A 81 -3.34 5.12 -10.01
N ARG A 82 -3.77 5.84 -11.05
CA ARG A 82 -5.18 5.97 -11.43
C ARG A 82 -5.80 4.64 -11.89
N ARG A 83 -5.04 3.83 -12.62
CA ARG A 83 -5.51 2.56 -13.19
C ARG A 83 -5.77 1.51 -12.11
N TYR A 84 -4.89 1.40 -11.13
CA TYR A 84 -5.01 0.38 -10.08
C TYR A 84 -5.79 0.87 -8.86
N GLY A 85 -5.94 2.19 -8.67
CA GLY A 85 -6.76 2.75 -7.58
C GLY A 85 -6.25 2.36 -6.19
N ASN A 86 -4.98 2.00 -6.09
CA ASN A 86 -4.36 1.40 -4.90
C ASN A 86 -3.62 2.43 -4.03
N VAL A 87 -3.77 3.72 -4.31
CA VAL A 87 -3.23 4.82 -3.51
C VAL A 87 -4.38 5.65 -2.96
N ARG A 88 -4.44 5.75 -1.64
CA ARG A 88 -5.41 6.56 -0.91
C ARG A 88 -4.71 7.74 -0.26
N VAL A 89 -5.22 8.95 -0.50
CA VAL A 89 -4.77 10.16 0.19
C VAL A 89 -5.66 10.35 1.42
N ALA A 90 -5.06 10.47 2.60
CA ALA A 90 -5.79 10.65 3.86
C ALA A 90 -6.47 12.03 3.91
N ALA A 91 -7.70 12.08 4.41
CA ALA A 91 -8.43 13.34 4.57
C ALA A 91 -7.83 14.22 5.68
N ALA A 92 -8.12 15.52 5.67
CA ALA A 92 -7.67 16.46 6.71
C ALA A 92 -7.99 16.00 8.13
N ALA A 93 -9.22 15.48 8.31
CA ALA A 93 -9.69 15.01 9.61
C ALA A 93 -9.01 13.70 10.08
N GLU A 94 -8.43 12.94 9.17
CA GLU A 94 -7.76 11.66 9.44
C GLU A 94 -6.26 11.85 9.71
N TRP A 95 -5.67 12.98 9.31
CA TRP A 95 -4.23 13.18 9.35
C TRP A 95 -3.82 14.48 10.04
N GLY A 96 -3.52 14.39 11.34
CA GLY A 96 -3.06 15.50 12.17
C GLY A 96 -1.53 15.65 12.25
N ALA A 97 -1.08 16.68 12.97
CA ALA A 97 0.34 16.90 13.23
C ALA A 97 0.90 15.80 14.14
N VAL A 98 1.90 15.06 13.64
CA VAL A 98 2.55 13.98 14.38
C VAL A 98 3.82 14.52 15.05
N SER A 99 3.91 14.38 16.38
CA SER A 99 5.12 14.73 17.13
C SER A 99 6.09 13.55 17.11
N PRO A 100 7.35 13.73 16.64
CA PRO A 100 8.33 12.66 16.63
C PRO A 100 8.58 12.11 18.05
N ARG A 101 8.58 10.78 18.21
CA ARG A 101 8.84 10.10 19.49
C ARG A 101 7.81 10.41 20.59
N GLY A 102 6.63 10.91 20.21
CA GLY A 102 5.50 11.14 21.10
C GLY A 102 4.37 10.12 20.93
N PRO A 103 3.36 10.12 21.82
CA PRO A 103 2.19 9.22 21.73
C PRO A 103 1.39 9.42 20.43
N THR A 104 1.52 10.58 19.79
CA THR A 104 0.85 10.91 18.52
C THR A 104 1.39 10.12 17.33
N GLU A 105 2.64 9.64 17.37
CA GLU A 105 3.22 8.78 16.32
C GLU A 105 2.60 7.39 16.33
N LEU A 106 2.40 6.80 17.52
CA LEU A 106 1.67 5.56 17.68
C LEU A 106 0.20 5.70 17.30
N ALA A 107 -0.45 6.79 17.73
CA ALA A 107 -1.85 7.06 17.37
C ALA A 107 -2.03 7.18 15.85
N ALA A 108 -1.14 7.90 15.15
CA ALA A 108 -1.18 8.02 13.69
C ALA A 108 -0.95 6.67 13.00
N THR A 109 -0.04 5.85 13.51
CA THR A 109 0.24 4.52 12.98
C THR A 109 -0.98 3.59 13.12
N LEU A 110 -1.60 3.56 14.30
CA LEU A 110 -2.81 2.76 14.55
C LEU A 110 -4.00 3.26 13.74
N HIS A 111 -4.14 4.59 13.62
CA HIS A 111 -5.16 5.19 12.77
C HIS A 111 -5.00 4.77 11.31
N ALA A 112 -3.78 4.88 10.77
CA ALA A 112 -3.44 4.43 9.42
C ALA A 112 -3.78 2.96 9.20
N ALA A 113 -3.43 2.09 10.15
CA ALA A 113 -3.79 0.67 10.09
C ALA A 113 -5.30 0.44 10.12
N SER A 114 -6.06 1.22 10.91
CA SER A 114 -7.51 1.08 11.00
C SER A 114 -8.23 1.49 9.71
N VAL A 115 -7.79 2.58 9.07
CA VAL A 115 -8.28 3.04 7.77
C VAL A 115 -8.06 1.97 6.72
N LEU A 116 -6.85 1.42 6.73
CA LEU A 116 -6.42 0.36 5.86
C LEU A 116 -7.29 -0.88 5.89
N LEU A 117 -7.56 -1.37 7.10
CA LEU A 117 -8.40 -2.54 7.35
C LEU A 117 -9.82 -2.33 6.83
N ARG A 118 -10.28 -1.07 6.78
CA ARG A 118 -11.63 -0.73 6.34
C ARG A 118 -11.74 -0.57 4.82
N GLU A 119 -10.68 -0.14 4.16
CA GLU A 119 -10.73 0.20 2.73
C GLU A 119 -10.11 -0.84 1.81
N PHE A 120 -9.14 -1.62 2.31
CA PHE A 120 -8.44 -2.62 1.52
C PHE A 120 -8.54 -3.98 2.19
N GLU A 121 -8.91 -5.00 1.41
CA GLU A 121 -8.99 -6.39 1.85
C GLU A 121 -7.79 -7.20 1.36
N GLY A 122 -7.46 -8.29 2.06
CA GLY A 122 -6.50 -9.29 1.57
C GLY A 122 -5.01 -8.92 1.68
N TRP A 123 -4.66 -7.83 2.38
CA TRP A 123 -3.26 -7.51 2.66
C TRP A 123 -2.69 -8.35 3.81
N SER A 124 -1.37 -8.57 3.82
CA SER A 124 -0.70 -9.45 4.80
C SER A 124 0.25 -8.72 5.74
N TRP A 125 0.88 -7.64 5.28
CA TRP A 125 1.89 -6.90 6.05
C TRP A 125 1.60 -5.41 6.08
N PHE A 126 1.73 -4.83 7.27
CA PHE A 126 1.71 -3.39 7.48
C PHE A 126 3.13 -2.89 7.73
N ILE A 127 3.58 -1.93 6.93
CA ILE A 127 4.86 -1.25 7.06
C ILE A 127 4.61 0.23 7.23
N ASN A 128 5.11 0.79 8.33
CA ASN A 128 5.09 2.22 8.53
C ASN A 128 6.37 2.84 7.94
N LEU A 129 6.22 3.84 7.06
CA LEU A 129 7.31 4.57 6.42
C LEU A 129 7.09 6.07 6.56
N SER A 130 8.15 6.81 6.77
CA SER A 130 8.16 8.27 6.81
C SER A 130 8.70 8.87 5.52
N ALA A 131 8.52 10.18 5.33
CA ALA A 131 9.09 10.91 4.19
C ALA A 131 10.63 10.89 4.12
N SER A 132 11.29 10.51 5.22
CA SER A 132 12.75 10.40 5.32
C SER A 132 13.27 9.02 4.91
N ASP A 133 12.41 8.01 4.82
CA ASP A 133 12.79 6.65 4.48
C ASP A 133 13.01 6.48 2.97
N TYR A 134 13.78 5.46 2.58
CA TYR A 134 14.00 5.14 1.17
C TYR A 134 14.32 3.65 0.99
N PRO A 135 13.73 2.96 -0.01
CA PRO A 135 14.06 1.57 -0.27
C PRO A 135 15.51 1.43 -0.76
N LEU A 136 16.26 0.51 -0.14
CA LEU A 136 17.61 0.15 -0.57
C LEU A 136 17.63 -0.97 -1.61
N MET A 137 16.51 -1.67 -1.77
CA MET A 137 16.35 -2.79 -2.71
C MET A 137 15.01 -2.68 -3.44
N PRO A 138 14.94 -3.11 -4.71
CA PRO A 138 13.67 -3.19 -5.43
C PRO A 138 12.78 -4.29 -4.85
N GLN A 139 11.47 -4.07 -4.87
CA GLN A 139 10.47 -5.02 -4.33
C GLN A 139 10.47 -6.35 -5.08
N ASP A 140 10.48 -6.31 -6.40
CA ASP A 140 10.67 -7.48 -7.23
C ASP A 140 12.18 -7.62 -7.46
N GLY A 141 12.82 -8.61 -6.85
CA GLY A 141 14.27 -8.85 -6.85
C GLY A 141 14.90 -9.11 -8.22
N LYS A 142 14.64 -8.28 -9.22
CA LYS A 142 15.37 -8.22 -10.47
C LYS A 142 16.58 -7.34 -10.23
N ASN A 143 17.69 -7.99 -9.90
CA ASN A 143 19.00 -7.49 -10.27
C ASN A 143 18.97 -7.29 -11.79
N SER A 144 18.76 -6.07 -12.25
CA SER A 144 19.22 -5.70 -13.58
C SER A 144 20.75 -5.70 -13.50
N ALA A 145 21.35 -6.88 -13.67
CA ALA A 145 22.73 -7.00 -14.08
C ALA A 145 22.85 -6.16 -15.35
N ARG A 146 23.48 -5.00 -15.21
CA ARG A 146 24.05 -4.27 -16.33
C ARG A 146 25.31 -4.98 -16.78
#